data_AF-A0A3D5N2N6-F1
#
_entry.id   AF-A0A3D5N2N6-F1
#
_cell.length_a   1.000
_cell.length_b   1.000
_cell.length_c   1.000
_cell.angle_alpha   90.00
_cell.angle_beta   90.00
_cell.angle_gamma   90.00
#
_symmetry.space_group_name_H-M   'P 1'
#
loop_
_entity.id
_entity.type
_entity.pdbx_description
1 polymer ?
#
loop_
_entity_poly.entity_id
_entity_poly.type
_entity_poly.pdbx_seq_one_letter_code
_entity_poly.pdbx_strand_id
1 'polypeptide(L)'
;RPRFWKMVRDILRFYREAPAALEDGTAETTSLGDYLRDNKYSQSFINDHLLPMGAAIWSTPVDTMMAYPLAAFVRFCQNHGLLQIKDRPQWRTVVGGSREYVKRMTAGISGGVVLDRAIAKVGRTASGGAYVEDRYGKRDEYDHVVLACHGDQALALQD
;
A
#
# COMPACT_ATOMS: atom_id res chain seq x y z
N ARG A 1 -16.04 28.32 -11.28
CA ARG A 1 -15.08 27.27 -10.85
C ARG A 1 -14.94 26.15 -11.91
N PRO A 2 -14.41 26.42 -13.12
CA PRO A 2 -14.39 25.42 -14.21
C PRO A 2 -13.53 24.18 -13.93
N ARG A 3 -12.39 24.36 -13.24
CA ARG A 3 -11.47 23.27 -12.85
C ARG A 3 -12.15 22.20 -11.99
N PHE A 4 -12.86 22.60 -10.95
CA PHE A 4 -13.53 21.69 -10.02
C PHE A 4 -14.61 20.85 -10.73
N TRP A 5 -15.42 21.48 -11.60
CA TRP A 5 -16.42 20.75 -12.37
C TRP A 5 -15.82 19.76 -13.36
N LYS A 6 -14.67 20.11 -13.98
CA LYS A 6 -13.93 19.19 -14.85
C LYS A 6 -13.40 17.99 -14.06
N MET A 7 -12.88 18.21 -12.85
CA MET A 7 -12.48 17.14 -11.93
C MET A 7 -13.65 16.21 -11.61
N VAL A 8 -14.78 16.75 -11.14
CA VAL A 8 -15.97 15.95 -10.78
C VAL A 8 -16.48 15.14 -11.97
N ARG A 9 -16.56 15.74 -13.16
CA ARG A 9 -16.95 15.03 -14.39
C ARG A 9 -16.00 13.86 -14.68
N ASP A 10 -14.71 14.08 -14.55
CA ASP A 10 -13.70 13.07 -14.83
C ASP A 10 -13.66 11.97 -13.74
N ILE A 11 -14.01 12.26 -12.48
CA ILE A 11 -14.25 11.24 -11.45
C ILE A 11 -15.37 10.29 -11.88
N LEU A 12 -16.53 10.86 -12.25
CA LEU A 12 -17.70 10.07 -12.68
C LEU A 12 -17.40 9.28 -13.96
N ARG A 13 -16.63 9.88 -14.87
CA ARG A 13 -16.15 9.23 -16.09
C ARG A 13 -15.25 8.04 -15.78
N PHE A 14 -14.25 8.21 -14.93
CA PHE A 14 -13.31 7.15 -14.55
C PHE A 14 -14.03 5.98 -13.87
N TYR A 15 -14.96 6.29 -12.95
CA TYR A 15 -15.76 5.26 -12.26
C TYR A 15 -16.58 4.39 -13.22
N ARG A 16 -17.02 4.95 -14.35
CA ARG A 16 -17.74 4.22 -15.40
C ARG A 16 -16.82 3.46 -16.36
N GLU A 17 -15.72 4.08 -16.78
CA GLU A 17 -14.89 3.58 -17.88
C GLU A 17 -13.79 2.62 -17.42
N ALA A 18 -13.20 2.85 -16.24
CA ALA A 18 -12.07 2.05 -15.76
C ALA A 18 -12.42 0.56 -15.56
N PRO A 19 -13.63 0.17 -15.08
CA PRO A 19 -14.06 -1.23 -15.06
C PRO A 19 -13.98 -1.96 -16.41
N ALA A 20 -14.36 -1.30 -17.50
CA ALA A 20 -14.36 -1.92 -18.82
C ALA A 20 -12.94 -2.28 -19.30
N ALA A 21 -11.93 -1.51 -18.87
CA ALA A 21 -10.53 -1.80 -19.17
C ALA A 21 -10.03 -3.11 -18.53
N LEU A 22 -10.71 -3.63 -17.49
CA LEU A 22 -10.44 -4.97 -16.95
C LEU A 22 -11.08 -6.06 -17.81
N GLU A 23 -12.26 -5.80 -18.37
CA GLU A 23 -13.02 -6.77 -19.16
C GLU A 23 -12.41 -6.98 -20.54
N ASP A 24 -11.90 -5.92 -21.17
CA ASP A 24 -11.27 -5.99 -22.50
C ASP A 24 -9.77 -6.33 -22.47
N GLY A 25 -9.20 -6.50 -21.28
CA GLY A 25 -7.79 -6.88 -21.06
C GLY A 25 -6.78 -5.73 -21.17
N THR A 26 -7.20 -4.51 -21.52
CA THR A 26 -6.31 -3.33 -21.65
C THR A 26 -5.55 -3.07 -20.34
N ALA A 27 -6.19 -3.25 -19.20
CA ALA A 27 -5.62 -2.95 -17.89
C ALA A 27 -4.46 -3.87 -17.48
N GLU A 28 -4.35 -5.07 -18.07
CA GLU A 28 -3.31 -6.04 -17.72
C GLU A 28 -1.93 -5.63 -18.23
N THR A 29 -1.87 -4.79 -19.26
CA THR A 29 -0.63 -4.37 -19.92
C THR A 29 -0.36 -2.86 -19.81
N THR A 30 -1.24 -2.12 -19.13
CA THR A 30 -1.20 -0.64 -19.09
C THR A 30 -0.95 -0.12 -17.68
N SER A 31 -0.12 0.91 -17.55
CA SER A 31 0.02 1.64 -16.28
C SER A 31 -1.17 2.56 -16.02
N LEU A 32 -1.41 2.91 -14.76
CA LEU A 32 -2.42 3.89 -14.39
C LEU A 32 -2.20 5.22 -15.13
N GLY A 33 -0.94 5.67 -15.23
CA GLY A 33 -0.56 6.91 -15.89
C GLY A 33 -0.80 6.90 -17.41
N ASP A 34 -0.46 5.80 -18.10
CA ASP A 34 -0.71 5.65 -19.53
C ASP A 34 -2.21 5.71 -19.83
N TYR A 35 -3.00 4.94 -19.10
CA TYR A 35 -4.46 4.94 -19.25
C TYR A 35 -5.06 6.34 -19.08
N LEU A 36 -4.61 7.08 -18.07
CA LEU A 36 -5.09 8.44 -17.81
C LEU A 36 -4.73 9.43 -18.93
N ARG A 37 -3.52 9.31 -19.49
CA ARG A 37 -3.05 10.13 -20.61
C ARG A 37 -3.80 9.82 -21.89
N ASP A 38 -3.89 8.54 -22.26
CA ASP A 38 -4.51 8.08 -23.51
C ASP A 38 -5.99 8.44 -23.57
N ASN A 39 -6.68 8.34 -22.44
CA ASN A 39 -8.09 8.72 -22.30
C ASN A 39 -8.31 10.21 -22.02
N LYS A 40 -7.25 11.03 -22.02
CA LYS A 40 -7.30 12.50 -21.89
C LYS A 40 -8.00 12.98 -20.61
N TYR A 41 -7.71 12.33 -19.49
CA TYR A 41 -8.20 12.77 -18.18
C TYR A 41 -7.57 14.10 -17.76
N SER A 42 -8.32 14.93 -17.04
CA SER A 42 -7.82 16.25 -16.62
C SER A 42 -6.77 16.17 -15.52
N GLN A 43 -5.81 17.09 -15.57
CA GLN A 43 -4.82 17.26 -14.51
C GLN A 43 -5.44 17.54 -13.13
N SER A 44 -6.61 18.19 -13.08
CA SER A 44 -7.34 18.37 -11.81
C SER A 44 -7.87 17.06 -11.25
N PHE A 45 -8.34 16.13 -12.09
CA PHE A 45 -8.74 14.80 -11.62
C PHE A 45 -7.53 13.98 -11.17
N ILE A 46 -6.45 13.99 -11.94
CA ILE A 46 -5.26 13.22 -11.65
C ILE A 46 -4.62 13.71 -10.35
N ASN A 47 -4.29 15.01 -10.27
CA ASN A 47 -3.46 15.54 -9.18
C ASN A 47 -4.24 15.89 -7.91
N ASP A 48 -5.53 16.26 -8.00
CA ASP A 48 -6.30 16.70 -6.82
C ASP A 48 -7.17 15.59 -6.23
N HIS A 49 -7.38 14.48 -6.95
CA HIS A 49 -8.28 13.41 -6.51
C HIS A 49 -7.64 12.03 -6.58
N LEU A 50 -7.26 11.58 -7.78
CA LEU A 50 -6.90 10.18 -7.99
C LEU A 50 -5.56 9.81 -7.33
N LEU A 51 -4.52 10.60 -7.55
CA LEU A 51 -3.21 10.33 -6.98
C LEU A 51 -3.15 10.54 -5.46
N PRO A 52 -3.75 11.61 -4.88
CA PRO A 52 -3.85 11.72 -3.43
C PRO A 52 -4.61 10.56 -2.77
N MET A 53 -5.71 10.10 -3.39
CA MET A 53 -6.45 8.93 -2.92
C MET A 53 -5.58 7.67 -2.96
N GLY A 54 -4.88 7.41 -4.07
CA GLY A 54 -3.97 6.28 -4.18
C GLY A 54 -2.83 6.33 -3.16
N ALA A 55 -2.15 7.47 -3.06
CA ALA A 55 -1.05 7.65 -2.12
C ALA A 55 -1.47 7.39 -0.66
N ALA A 56 -2.68 7.82 -0.27
CA ALA A 56 -3.22 7.56 1.06
C ALA A 56 -3.51 6.06 1.32
N ILE A 57 -3.96 5.31 0.30
CA ILE A 57 -4.29 3.88 0.43
C ILE A 57 -3.01 3.04 0.52
N TRP A 58 -2.07 3.27 -0.40
CA TRP A 58 -0.87 2.43 -0.51
C TRP A 58 0.33 2.97 0.27
N SER A 59 0.21 4.14 0.92
CA SER A 59 1.32 4.80 1.63
C SER A 59 2.57 4.96 0.75
N THR A 60 2.37 5.16 -0.55
CA THR A 60 3.45 5.35 -1.53
C THR A 60 3.53 6.81 -1.96
N PRO A 61 4.71 7.27 -2.43
CA PRO A 61 4.82 8.58 -3.09
C PRO A 61 3.84 8.71 -4.26
N VAL A 62 3.33 9.93 -4.49
CA VAL A 62 2.41 10.23 -5.59
C VAL A 62 3.03 9.91 -6.96
N ASP A 63 4.34 10.14 -7.12
CA ASP A 63 5.04 9.94 -8.38
C ASP A 63 5.13 8.46 -8.79
N THR A 64 5.17 7.53 -7.82
CA THR A 64 5.18 6.09 -8.13
C THR A 64 3.80 5.56 -8.52
N MET A 65 2.73 6.25 -8.11
CA MET A 65 1.35 5.86 -8.41
C MET A 65 1.04 5.93 -9.92
N MET A 66 1.68 6.84 -10.66
CA MET A 66 1.52 6.92 -12.12
C MET A 66 2.07 5.70 -12.85
N ALA A 67 3.08 5.02 -12.29
CA ALA A 67 3.63 3.78 -12.83
C ALA A 67 2.89 2.53 -12.33
N TYR A 68 1.93 2.68 -11.42
CA TYR A 68 1.24 1.55 -10.81
C TYR A 68 0.38 0.79 -11.83
N PRO A 69 0.29 -0.56 -11.75
CA PRO A 69 -0.51 -1.34 -12.68
C PRO A 69 -1.99 -0.94 -12.65
N LEU A 70 -2.57 -0.62 -13.81
CA LEU A 70 -3.97 -0.19 -13.88
C LEU A 70 -4.90 -1.27 -13.33
N ALA A 71 -4.67 -2.54 -13.71
CA ALA A 71 -5.54 -3.63 -13.29
C ALA A 71 -5.59 -3.79 -11.76
N ALA A 72 -4.45 -3.68 -11.08
CA ALA A 72 -4.39 -3.75 -9.62
C ALA A 72 -5.15 -2.59 -8.97
N PHE A 73 -4.97 -1.37 -9.49
CA PHE A 73 -5.67 -0.18 -8.99
C PHE A 73 -7.19 -0.29 -9.14
N VAL A 74 -7.67 -0.64 -10.33
CA VAL A 74 -9.10 -0.71 -10.64
C VAL A 74 -9.76 -1.84 -9.86
N ARG A 75 -9.15 -3.05 -9.82
CA ARG A 75 -9.69 -4.18 -9.04
C ARG A 75 -9.78 -3.84 -7.56
N PHE A 76 -8.75 -3.19 -7.00
CA PHE A 76 -8.81 -2.72 -5.62
C PHE A 76 -9.98 -1.75 -5.42
N CYS A 77 -10.10 -0.73 -6.27
CA CYS A 77 -11.16 0.27 -6.15
C CYS A 77 -12.56 -0.33 -6.30
N GLN A 78 -12.74 -1.32 -7.19
CA GLN A 78 -14.00 -2.05 -7.34
C GLN A 78 -14.35 -2.86 -6.09
N ASN A 79 -13.42 -3.68 -5.60
CA ASN A 79 -13.63 -4.55 -4.44
C ASN A 79 -13.94 -3.75 -3.17
N HIS A 80 -13.48 -2.50 -3.08
CA HIS A 80 -13.68 -1.63 -1.93
C HIS A 80 -14.80 -0.58 -2.13
N GLY A 81 -15.56 -0.66 -3.23
CA GLY A 81 -16.66 0.27 -3.53
C GLY A 81 -16.22 1.72 -3.80
N LEU A 82 -14.93 1.94 -4.08
CA LEU A 82 -14.36 3.28 -4.32
C LEU A 82 -14.73 3.86 -5.68
N LEU A 83 -15.21 3.02 -6.61
CA LEU A 83 -15.76 3.44 -7.90
C LEU A 83 -17.29 3.63 -7.90
N GLN A 84 -17.96 3.47 -6.75
CA GLN A 84 -19.41 3.62 -6.65
C GLN A 84 -19.79 5.06 -6.29
N ILE A 85 -20.98 5.53 -6.68
CA ILE A 85 -21.48 6.86 -6.28
C ILE A 85 -22.53 6.74 -5.16
N LYS A 86 -23.34 5.68 -5.22
CA LYS A 86 -24.38 5.34 -4.25
C LYS A 86 -24.01 4.05 -3.53
N ASP A 87 -24.67 3.81 -2.39
CA ASP A 87 -24.58 2.55 -1.63
C ASP A 87 -23.15 2.14 -1.26
N ARG A 88 -22.27 3.13 -1.04
CA ARG A 88 -20.89 2.90 -0.67
C ARG A 88 -20.81 2.17 0.67
N PRO A 89 -19.83 1.26 0.85
CA PRO A 89 -19.57 0.65 2.14
C PRO A 89 -19.37 1.70 3.24
N GLN A 90 -20.01 1.49 4.38
CA GLN A 90 -19.79 2.35 5.55
C GLN A 90 -18.48 1.96 6.22
N TRP A 91 -17.46 2.77 6.03
CA TRP A 91 -16.17 2.60 6.69
C TRP A 91 -16.27 2.93 8.18
N ARG A 92 -15.72 2.06 9.01
CA ARG A 92 -15.62 2.25 10.46
C ARG A 92 -14.15 2.46 10.85
N THR A 93 -13.94 3.24 11.88
CA THR A 93 -12.61 3.43 12.49
C THR A 93 -12.65 3.03 13.95
N VAL A 94 -11.49 2.63 14.48
CA VAL A 94 -11.34 2.34 15.91
C VAL A 94 -11.24 3.66 16.66
N VAL A 95 -12.06 3.83 17.70
CA VAL A 95 -11.97 4.99 18.59
C VAL A 95 -10.59 5.01 19.24
N GLY A 96 -9.87 6.12 19.10
CA GLY A 96 -8.47 6.25 19.55
C GLY A 96 -7.41 5.82 18.52
N GLY A 97 -7.83 5.37 17.34
CA GLY A 97 -6.98 5.08 16.19
C GLY A 97 -6.25 3.73 16.25
N SER A 98 -5.32 3.54 15.31
CA SER A 98 -4.62 2.25 15.12
C SER A 98 -3.81 1.79 16.33
N ARG A 99 -3.27 2.74 17.10
CA ARG A 99 -2.57 2.51 18.36
C ARG A 99 -3.33 1.57 19.31
N GLU A 100 -4.65 1.65 19.30
CA GLU A 100 -5.49 0.95 20.27
C GLU A 100 -5.50 -0.58 20.02
N TYR A 101 -5.51 -1.01 18.75
CA TYR A 101 -5.34 -2.43 18.45
C TYR A 101 -3.87 -2.86 18.60
N VAL A 102 -2.90 -2.01 18.24
CA VAL A 102 -1.47 -2.31 18.43
C VAL A 102 -1.18 -2.57 19.90
N LYS A 103 -1.62 -1.68 20.80
CA LYS A 103 -1.45 -1.81 22.26
C LYS A 103 -1.97 -3.15 22.79
N ARG A 104 -3.17 -3.57 22.35
CA ARG A 104 -3.77 -4.85 22.78
C ARG A 104 -2.99 -6.05 22.25
N MET A 105 -2.59 -6.03 20.98
CA MET A 105 -1.81 -7.12 20.39
C MET A 105 -0.45 -7.25 21.08
N THR A 106 0.25 -6.13 21.31
CA THR A 106 1.58 -6.15 21.94
C THR A 106 1.56 -6.57 23.40
N ALA A 107 0.45 -6.34 24.12
CA ALA A 107 0.33 -6.77 25.52
C ALA A 107 0.34 -8.30 25.68
N GLY A 108 0.01 -9.06 24.64
CA GLY A 108 0.01 -10.52 24.64
C GLY A 108 1.32 -11.17 24.17
N ILE A 109 2.33 -10.38 23.76
CA ILE A 109 3.58 -10.93 23.22
C ILE A 109 4.48 -11.36 24.38
N SER A 110 4.60 -12.68 24.57
CA SER A 110 5.57 -13.29 25.49
C SER A 110 6.99 -12.98 25.02
N GLY A 111 7.87 -12.52 25.92
CA GLY A 111 9.22 -12.06 25.58
C GLY A 111 9.31 -10.54 25.33
N GLY A 112 8.16 -9.85 25.28
CA GLY A 112 8.09 -8.40 25.19
C GLY A 112 8.31 -7.86 23.77
N VAL A 113 8.31 -6.53 23.68
CA VAL A 113 8.54 -5.79 22.44
C VAL A 113 9.78 -4.93 22.63
N VAL A 114 10.77 -5.13 21.77
CA VAL A 114 12.01 -4.37 21.81
C VAL A 114 11.91 -3.23 20.80
N LEU A 115 11.86 -2.00 21.30
CA LEU A 115 11.78 -0.79 20.49
C LEU A 115 13.17 -0.19 20.29
N ASP A 116 13.31 0.66 19.28
CA ASP A 116 14.57 1.36 18.98
C ASP A 116 15.76 0.40 18.77
N ARG A 117 15.48 -0.77 18.21
CA ARG A 117 16.45 -1.81 17.84
C ARG A 117 16.22 -2.24 16.40
N ALA A 118 16.68 -1.39 15.48
CA ALA A 118 16.70 -1.77 14.07
C ALA A 118 17.66 -2.96 13.91
N ILE A 119 17.18 -4.02 13.26
CA ILE A 119 18.02 -5.16 12.88
C ILE A 119 18.90 -4.73 11.72
N ALA A 120 20.18 -5.04 11.79
CA ALA A 120 21.17 -4.76 10.77
C ALA A 120 21.50 -6.01 9.93
N LYS A 121 21.47 -7.19 10.55
CA LYS A 121 21.72 -8.47 9.88
C LYS A 121 20.88 -9.60 10.44
N VAL A 122 20.57 -10.57 9.58
CA VAL A 122 19.94 -11.84 9.89
C VAL A 122 20.67 -12.92 9.12
N GLY A 123 21.10 -13.98 9.80
CA GLY A 123 21.82 -15.08 9.19
C GLY A 123 21.50 -16.42 9.83
N ARG A 124 22.11 -17.49 9.30
CA ARG A 124 21.98 -18.85 9.84
C ARG A 124 23.12 -19.16 10.80
N THR A 125 22.82 -19.90 11.86
CA THR A 125 23.86 -20.43 12.76
C THR A 125 24.36 -21.77 12.24
N ALA A 126 25.60 -22.15 12.61
CA ALA A 126 26.17 -23.46 12.25
C ALA A 126 25.36 -24.64 12.83
N SER A 127 24.62 -24.41 13.92
CA SER A 127 23.73 -25.37 14.58
C SER A 127 22.39 -25.57 13.88
N GLY A 128 22.09 -24.84 12.81
CA GLY A 128 20.83 -24.94 12.04
C GLY A 128 19.75 -23.94 12.43
N GLY A 129 20.00 -23.09 13.44
CA GLY A 129 19.13 -21.98 13.82
C GLY A 129 19.38 -20.71 12.99
N ALA A 130 19.03 -19.56 13.56
CA ALA A 130 19.24 -18.25 12.99
C ALA A 130 19.74 -17.27 14.05
N TYR A 131 20.42 -16.22 13.61
CA TYR A 131 20.81 -15.12 14.46
C TYR A 131 20.25 -13.81 13.90
N VAL A 132 20.02 -12.85 14.80
CA VAL A 132 19.74 -11.45 14.44
C VAL A 132 20.80 -10.58 15.10
N GLU A 133 21.29 -9.60 14.36
CA GLU A 133 22.25 -8.61 14.85
C GLU A 133 21.60 -7.23 14.74
N ASP A 134 21.52 -6.51 15.86
CA ASP A 134 20.98 -5.15 15.87
C ASP A 134 22.03 -4.12 15.40
N ARG A 135 21.58 -2.89 15.15
CA ARG A 135 22.45 -1.77 14.73
C ARG A 135 23.53 -1.39 15.75
N TYR A 136 23.48 -1.91 16.97
CA TYR A 136 24.47 -1.71 18.01
C TYR A 136 25.46 -2.87 18.10
N GLY A 137 25.35 -3.88 17.22
CA GLY A 137 26.19 -5.06 17.18
C GLY A 137 25.79 -6.14 18.19
N LYS A 138 24.65 -6.00 18.88
CA LYS A 138 24.14 -7.07 19.75
C LYS A 138 23.61 -8.20 18.88
N ARG A 139 24.12 -9.40 19.09
CA ARG A 139 23.65 -10.62 18.44
C ARG A 139 22.83 -11.46 19.41
N ASP A 140 21.66 -11.89 18.97
CA ASP A 140 20.81 -12.85 19.65
C ASP A 140 20.51 -14.04 18.71
N GLU A 141 20.45 -15.25 19.26
CA GLU A 141 20.19 -16.49 18.50
C GLU A 141 18.79 -17.03 18.79
N TYR A 142 18.18 -17.60 17.74
CA TYR A 142 16.82 -18.14 17.76
C TYR A 142 16.74 -19.39 16.88
N ASP A 143 15.82 -20.30 17.16
CA ASP A 143 15.56 -21.43 16.26
C ASP A 143 15.01 -20.96 14.91
N HIS A 144 14.16 -19.94 14.94
CA HIS A 144 13.48 -19.38 13.77
C HIS A 144 13.36 -17.85 13.85
N VAL A 145 13.40 -17.19 12.69
CA VAL A 145 13.17 -15.74 12.54
C VAL A 145 12.10 -15.51 11.47
N VAL A 146 11.12 -14.68 11.79
CA VAL A 146 10.08 -14.23 10.85
C VAL A 146 10.32 -12.76 10.50
N LEU A 147 10.50 -12.47 9.21
CA LEU A 147 10.70 -11.11 8.71
C LEU A 147 9.35 -10.50 8.33
N ALA A 148 8.86 -9.57 9.16
CA ALA A 148 7.63 -8.81 8.93
C ALA A 148 7.94 -7.37 8.45
N CYS A 149 8.84 -7.24 7.48
CA CYS A 149 9.28 -5.97 6.89
C CYS A 149 9.08 -5.99 5.37
N HIS A 150 9.39 -4.88 4.68
CA HIS A 150 9.31 -4.85 3.21
C HIS A 150 10.33 -5.81 2.58
N GLY A 151 10.05 -6.28 1.35
CA GLY A 151 10.87 -7.31 0.70
C GLY A 151 12.30 -6.85 0.40
N ASP A 152 12.47 -5.58 0.02
CA ASP A 152 13.78 -4.94 -0.17
C ASP A 152 14.56 -4.85 1.15
N GLN A 153 13.88 -4.54 2.25
CA GLN A 153 14.48 -4.55 3.59
C GLN A 153 14.89 -5.96 4.00
N ALA A 154 14.01 -6.95 3.83
CA ALA A 154 14.30 -8.35 4.15
C ALA A 154 15.53 -8.87 3.39
N LEU A 155 15.67 -8.50 2.12
CA LEU A 155 16.83 -8.84 1.29
C LEU A 155 18.10 -8.15 1.80
N ALA A 156 18.03 -6.87 2.13
CA ALA A 156 19.17 -6.10 2.63
C ALA A 156 19.68 -6.58 4.01
N LEU A 157 18.84 -7.29 4.78
CA LEU A 157 19.21 -7.85 6.07
C LEU A 157 19.96 -9.18 5.99
N GLN A 158 19.98 -9.87 4.85
CA GLN A 158 20.62 -11.20 4.76
C GLN A 158 22.15 -11.07 4.83
N ASP A 159 22.78 -11.93 5.64
CA ASP A 159 24.24 -12.14 5.67
C ASP A 159 24.72 -13.07 4.55
#